data_AF-A0A974UAU7-F1
#
_entry.id   AF-A0A974UAU7-F1
#
_cell.length_a   1.000
_cell.length_b   1.000
_cell.length_c   1.000
_cell.angle_alpha   90.00
_cell.angle_beta   90.00
_cell.angle_gamma   90.00
#
_symmetry.space_group_name_H-M   'P 1'
#
loop_
_entity.id
_entity.type
_entity.pdbx_description
1 polymer ?
#
loop_
_entity_poly.entity_id
_entity_poly.type
_entity_poly.pdbx_seq_one_letter_code
_entity_poly.pdbx_strand_id
1 'polypeptide(L)'
;MTKSSDPRDPTQLVHQRRPFPMRLVFWTLILWTILGWLRFSQALQNRALVQAYASPGVWAYMVGAGLAWGLIGLPALWGLMQRANWARLLIAIDAVLYPALYWMERLLLWQDENSQGNWAFMLALTLLWLGVVCWGLLSKTGRAYFPEKKA
;
A
#
# COMPACT_ATOMS: atom_id res chain seq x y z
N MET A 1 -40.27 5.54 32.52
CA MET A 1 -39.06 5.43 31.67
C MET A 1 -39.38 6.03 30.31
N THR A 2 -39.10 7.32 30.12
CA THR A 2 -39.38 8.06 28.89
C THR A 2 -38.25 7.85 27.88
N LYS A 3 -38.59 7.27 26.72
CA LYS A 3 -37.72 7.11 25.56
C LYS A 3 -37.50 8.51 24.97
N SER A 4 -36.32 9.10 25.18
CA SER A 4 -35.92 10.30 24.45
C SER A 4 -35.75 9.93 22.97
N SER A 5 -36.75 10.25 22.15
CA SER A 5 -36.67 10.25 20.69
C SER A 5 -36.36 11.67 20.25
N ASP A 6 -35.14 12.10 20.49
CA ASP A 6 -34.66 13.38 19.96
C ASP A 6 -34.48 13.23 18.44
N PRO A 7 -35.17 14.03 17.60
CA PRO A 7 -35.00 13.98 16.15
C PRO A 7 -33.56 14.39 15.84
N ARG A 8 -32.79 13.47 15.24
CA ARG A 8 -31.41 13.76 14.83
C ARG A 8 -31.43 15.01 13.95
N ASP A 9 -30.73 16.05 14.39
CA ASP A 9 -30.57 17.31 13.67
C ASP A 9 -30.04 17.03 12.25
N PRO A 10 -30.80 17.36 11.19
CA PRO A 10 -30.42 17.10 9.80
C PRO A 10 -29.18 17.88 9.35
N THR A 11 -28.71 18.86 10.14
CA THR A 11 -27.51 19.64 9.85
C THR A 11 -26.22 19.01 10.40
N GLN A 12 -26.30 17.93 11.19
CA GLN A 12 -25.10 17.22 11.60
C GLN A 12 -24.44 16.53 10.40
N LEU A 13 -23.30 17.07 9.97
CA LEU A 13 -22.37 16.42 9.05
C LEU A 13 -21.97 15.06 9.64
N VAL A 14 -22.68 14.00 9.26
CA VAL A 14 -22.35 12.63 9.64
C VAL A 14 -20.94 12.37 9.15
N HIS A 15 -19.97 12.42 10.06
CA HIS A 15 -18.60 12.03 9.77
C HIS A 15 -18.62 10.55 9.40
N GLN A 16 -18.64 10.26 8.11
CA GLN A 16 -18.55 8.90 7.59
C GLN A 16 -17.28 8.27 8.16
N ARG A 17 -17.49 7.27 9.02
CA ARG A 17 -16.41 6.45 9.58
C ARG A 17 -15.64 5.81 8.42
N ARG A 18 -14.31 5.73 8.54
CA ARG A 18 -13.45 5.08 7.53
C ARG A 18 -13.98 3.66 7.27
N PRO A 19 -14.38 3.32 6.02
CA PRO A 19 -14.88 1.99 5.71
C PRO A 19 -13.81 0.95 6.01
N PHE A 20 -14.24 -0.24 6.44
CA PHE A 20 -13.35 -1.34 6.77
C PHE A 20 -12.26 -1.62 5.69
N PRO A 21 -12.58 -1.72 4.39
CA PRO A 21 -11.55 -1.94 3.36
C PRO A 21 -10.51 -0.81 3.30
N MET A 22 -10.90 0.45 3.53
CA MET A 22 -9.93 1.57 3.56
C MET A 22 -9.00 1.50 4.78
N ARG A 23 -9.45 0.91 5.89
CA ARG A 23 -8.58 0.66 7.04
C ARG A 23 -7.54 -0.42 6.71
N LEU A 24 -7.94 -1.47 5.99
CA LEU A 24 -7.01 -2.49 5.53
C LEU A 24 -5.97 -1.88 4.58
N VAL A 25 -6.42 -1.15 3.55
CA VAL A 25 -5.51 -0.43 2.63
C VAL A 25 -4.55 0.47 3.39
N PHE A 26 -5.03 1.25 4.36
CA PHE A 26 -4.19 2.11 5.19
C PHE A 26 -3.09 1.33 5.93
N TRP A 27 -3.43 0.24 6.59
CA TRP A 27 -2.46 -0.58 7.32
C TRP A 27 -1.47 -1.29 6.39
N THR A 28 -1.93 -1.75 5.23
CA THR A 28 -1.04 -2.35 4.23
C THR A 28 -0.05 -1.32 3.67
N LEU A 29 -0.50 -0.10 3.38
CA LEU A 29 0.39 0.98 2.93
C LEU A 29 1.42 1.35 4.00
N ILE A 30 1.04 1.37 5.28
CA ILE A 30 2.00 1.54 6.38
C ILE A 30 3.04 0.42 6.36
N LEU A 31 2.58 -0.84 6.28
CA LEU A 31 3.46 -1.99 6.25
C LEU A 31 4.45 -1.90 5.07
N TRP A 32 3.98 -1.59 3.87
CA TRP A 32 4.81 -1.44 2.68
C TRP A 32 5.82 -0.29 2.81
N THR A 33 5.39 0.83 3.38
CA THR A 33 6.27 1.97 3.66
C THR A 33 7.40 1.56 4.61
N ILE A 34 7.07 0.89 5.71
CA ILE A 34 8.04 0.40 6.69
C ILE A 34 8.99 -0.62 6.04
N LEU A 35 8.47 -1.55 5.23
CA LEU A 35 9.29 -2.53 4.52
C LEU A 35 10.23 -1.86 3.51
N GLY A 36 9.79 -0.81 2.81
CA GLY A 36 10.66 0.00 1.93
C GLY A 36 11.82 0.63 2.70
N TRP A 37 11.52 1.29 3.83
CA TRP A 37 12.56 1.86 4.70
C TRP A 37 13.49 0.81 5.31
N LEU A 38 12.95 -0.35 5.68
CA LEU A 38 13.75 -1.48 6.18
C LEU A 38 14.68 -2.01 5.09
N ARG A 39 14.20 -2.15 3.85
CA ARG A 39 15.03 -2.55 2.70
C ARG A 39 16.14 -1.55 2.44
N PHE A 40 15.83 -0.26 2.49
CA PHE A 40 16.82 0.82 2.36
C PHE A 40 17.89 0.75 3.46
N SER A 41 17.48 0.64 4.73
CA SER A 41 18.41 0.62 5.86
C SER A 41 19.28 -0.65 5.87
N GLN A 42 18.69 -1.80 5.56
CA GLN A 42 19.41 -3.07 5.43
C GLN A 42 20.44 -3.03 4.30
N ALA A 43 20.09 -2.45 3.14
CA ALA A 43 21.03 -2.32 2.02
C ALA A 43 22.23 -1.40 2.36
N LEU A 44 22.01 -0.35 3.17
CA LEU A 44 23.09 0.51 3.64
C LEU A 44 23.98 -0.17 4.67
N GLN A 45 23.40 -0.81 5.69
CA GLN A 45 24.14 -1.47 6.77
C GLN A 45 24.93 -2.68 6.28
N ASN A 46 24.36 -3.46 5.34
CA ASN A 46 24.98 -4.67 4.83
C ASN A 46 25.72 -4.45 3.50
N ARG A 47 26.15 -3.21 3.20
CA ARG A 47 26.82 -2.88 1.93
C ARG A 47 27.97 -3.85 1.60
N ALA A 48 28.84 -4.13 2.58
CA ALA A 48 29.99 -5.01 2.37
C ALA A 48 29.57 -6.45 2.04
N LEU A 49 28.54 -6.98 2.71
CA LEU A 49 27.99 -8.31 2.43
C LEU A 49 27.33 -8.35 1.05
N VAL A 50 26.49 -7.37 0.71
CA VAL A 50 25.84 -7.34 -0.60
C VAL A 50 26.87 -7.23 -1.73
N GLN A 51 27.92 -6.42 -1.57
CA GLN A 51 28.98 -6.30 -2.58
C GLN A 51 29.88 -7.52 -2.66
N ALA A 52 29.94 -8.36 -1.61
CA ALA A 52 30.70 -9.61 -1.64
C ALA A 52 29.97 -10.72 -2.41
N TYR A 53 28.63 -10.73 -2.40
CA TYR A 53 27.82 -11.81 -2.99
C TYR A 53 26.99 -11.37 -4.21
N ALA A 54 26.88 -10.07 -4.48
CA ALA A 54 26.10 -9.51 -5.58
C ALA A 54 26.84 -8.33 -6.23
N SER A 55 26.40 -7.96 -7.44
CA SER A 55 27.02 -6.85 -8.16
C SER A 55 26.73 -5.51 -7.49
N PRO A 56 27.60 -4.50 -7.67
CA PRO A 56 27.34 -3.13 -7.21
C PRO A 56 26.01 -2.56 -7.74
N GLY A 57 25.56 -3.01 -8.91
CA GLY A 57 24.27 -2.65 -9.49
C GLY A 57 23.08 -3.17 -8.66
N VAL A 58 23.15 -4.41 -8.15
CA VAL A 58 22.13 -4.97 -7.26
C VAL A 58 22.06 -4.18 -5.95
N TRP A 59 23.21 -3.80 -5.38
CA TRP A 59 23.24 -2.95 -4.19
C TRP A 59 22.56 -1.59 -4.45
N ALA A 60 22.93 -0.89 -5.52
CA ALA A 60 22.35 0.40 -5.89
C ALA A 60 20.85 0.29 -6.13
N TYR A 61 20.42 -0.80 -6.76
CA TYR A 61 19.01 -1.12 -6.95
C TYR A 61 18.28 -1.33 -5.62
N MET A 62 18.82 -2.10 -4.67
CA MET A 62 18.17 -2.32 -3.37
C MET A 62 18.00 -1.03 -2.57
N VAL A 63 19.02 -0.15 -2.60
CA VAL A 63 18.95 1.18 -1.98
C VAL A 63 17.88 2.03 -2.68
N GLY A 64 17.93 2.13 -4.01
CA GLY A 64 17.00 2.94 -4.79
C GLY A 64 15.56 2.47 -4.64
N ALA A 65 15.31 1.17 -4.74
CA ALA A 65 13.99 0.56 -4.57
C ALA A 65 13.46 0.75 -3.14
N GLY A 66 14.29 0.51 -2.11
CA GLY A 66 13.90 0.73 -0.72
C GLY A 66 13.51 2.18 -0.45
N LEU A 67 14.32 3.13 -0.95
CA LEU A 67 14.05 4.56 -0.83
C LEU A 67 12.79 4.97 -1.58
N ALA A 68 12.63 4.53 -2.84
CA ALA A 68 11.47 4.84 -3.66
C ALA A 68 10.17 4.37 -3.00
N TRP A 69 10.12 3.11 -2.54
CA TRP A 69 8.93 2.58 -1.87
C TRP A 69 8.68 3.20 -0.51
N GLY A 70 9.74 3.48 0.26
CA GLY A 70 9.63 4.21 1.53
C GLY A 70 9.08 5.63 1.35
N LEU A 71 9.39 6.29 0.23
CA LEU A 71 8.90 7.65 -0.06
C LEU A 71 7.52 7.66 -0.71
N ILE A 72 7.24 6.79 -1.69
CA ILE A 72 5.95 6.73 -2.42
C ILE A 72 4.78 6.40 -1.47
N GLY A 73 5.03 5.58 -0.45
CA GLY A 73 4.02 5.26 0.55
C GLY A 73 3.55 6.48 1.37
N LEU A 74 4.40 7.49 1.56
CA LEU A 74 4.07 8.66 2.38
C LEU A 74 2.98 9.56 1.76
N PRO A 75 3.07 10.00 0.49
CA PRO A 75 1.97 10.68 -0.18
C PRO A 75 0.69 9.84 -0.22
N ALA A 76 0.78 8.53 -0.48
CA ALA A 76 -0.40 7.67 -0.51
C ALA A 76 -1.13 7.64 0.86
N LEU A 77 -0.37 7.48 1.95
CA LEU A 77 -0.88 7.53 3.32
C LEU A 77 -1.46 8.91 3.66
N TRP A 78 -0.75 9.98 3.32
CA TRP A 78 -1.21 11.35 3.54
C TRP A 78 -2.52 11.62 2.80
N GLY A 79 -2.58 11.30 1.51
CA GLY A 79 -3.75 11.47 0.68
C GLY A 79 -4.94 10.66 1.21
N LEU A 80 -4.71 9.43 1.67
CA LEU A 80 -5.74 8.59 2.26
C LEU A 80 -6.25 9.17 3.60
N MET A 81 -5.36 9.72 4.44
CA MET A 81 -5.74 10.39 5.69
C MET A 81 -6.60 11.63 5.45
N GLN A 82 -6.22 12.44 4.46
CA GLN A 82 -6.91 13.66 4.06
C GLN A 82 -8.13 13.40 3.17
N ARG A 83 -8.42 12.13 2.84
CA ARG A 83 -9.51 11.73 1.92
C ARG A 83 -9.41 12.42 0.57
N ALA A 84 -8.20 12.71 0.11
CA ALA A 84 -7.99 13.48 -1.11
C ALA A 84 -8.30 12.63 -2.35
N ASN A 85 -8.95 13.21 -3.36
CA ASN A 85 -9.35 12.46 -4.56
C ASN A 85 -8.16 11.91 -5.37
N TRP A 86 -7.02 12.60 -5.36
CA TRP A 86 -5.80 12.12 -6.00
C TRP A 86 -5.25 10.86 -5.32
N ALA A 87 -5.53 10.64 -4.03
CA ALA A 87 -5.08 9.46 -3.30
C ALA A 87 -5.69 8.19 -3.89
N ARG A 88 -6.93 8.27 -4.42
CA ARG A 88 -7.58 7.16 -5.11
C ARG A 88 -6.75 6.68 -6.31
N LEU A 89 -6.20 7.61 -7.09
CA LEU A 89 -5.35 7.30 -8.24
C LEU A 89 -4.01 6.72 -7.77
N LEU A 90 -3.36 7.33 -6.78
CA LEU A 90 -2.09 6.80 -6.26
C LEU A 90 -2.23 5.39 -5.69
N ILE A 91 -3.28 5.12 -4.90
CA ILE A 91 -3.55 3.78 -4.35
C ILE A 91 -3.77 2.77 -5.48
N ALA A 92 -4.48 3.15 -6.54
CA ALA A 92 -4.69 2.27 -7.69
C ALA A 92 -3.38 1.96 -8.44
N ILE A 93 -2.53 2.98 -8.66
CA ILE A 93 -1.22 2.81 -9.28
C ILE A 93 -0.35 1.90 -8.41
N ASP A 94 -0.24 2.21 -7.11
CA ASP A 94 0.56 1.46 -6.13
C ASP A 94 0.11 0.00 -6.04
N ALA A 95 -1.21 -0.24 -6.07
CA ALA A 95 -1.77 -1.58 -5.98
C ALA A 95 -1.38 -2.50 -7.16
N VAL A 96 -1.11 -1.93 -8.33
CA VAL A 96 -0.69 -2.68 -9.52
C VAL A 96 0.83 -2.69 -9.65
N LEU A 97 1.46 -1.53 -9.47
CA LEU A 97 2.89 -1.34 -9.69
C LEU A 97 3.72 -2.17 -8.70
N TYR A 98 3.33 -2.19 -7.42
CA TYR A 98 4.08 -2.91 -6.40
C TYR A 98 4.11 -4.43 -6.66
N PRO A 99 2.97 -5.12 -6.84
CA PRO A 99 3.01 -6.54 -7.20
C PRO A 99 3.69 -6.81 -8.54
N ALA A 100 3.49 -5.96 -9.56
CA ALA A 100 4.14 -6.15 -10.86
C ALA A 100 5.67 -6.14 -10.74
N LEU A 101 6.22 -5.16 -10.01
CA LEU A 101 7.65 -5.07 -9.74
C LEU A 101 8.14 -6.24 -8.87
N TYR A 102 7.36 -6.64 -7.86
CA TYR A 102 7.67 -7.82 -7.04
C TYR A 102 7.82 -9.09 -7.89
N TRP A 103 6.85 -9.37 -8.77
CA TRP A 103 6.89 -10.55 -9.63
C TRP A 103 8.03 -10.47 -10.64
N MET A 104 8.31 -9.28 -11.19
CA MET A 104 9.47 -9.06 -12.05
C MET A 104 10.79 -9.33 -11.31
N GLU A 105 10.98 -8.76 -10.10
CA GLU A 105 12.14 -9.02 -9.25
C GLU A 105 12.30 -10.52 -8.97
N ARG A 106 11.21 -11.18 -8.61
CA ARG A 106 11.21 -12.61 -8.26
C ARG A 106 11.60 -13.50 -9.44
N LEU A 107 11.13 -13.19 -10.65
CA LEU A 107 11.40 -14.00 -11.84
C LEU A 107 12.79 -13.73 -12.44
N LEU A 108 13.29 -12.49 -12.33
CA LEU A 108 14.53 -12.06 -13.00
C LEU A 108 15.74 -11.97 -12.07
N LEU A 109 15.58 -11.49 -10.84
CA LEU A 109 16.68 -11.20 -9.92
C LEU A 109 16.85 -12.28 -8.84
N TRP A 110 15.76 -12.85 -8.35
CA TRP A 110 15.76 -13.73 -7.17
C TRP A 110 15.37 -15.18 -7.52
N GLN A 111 16.27 -15.87 -8.24
CA GLN A 111 16.09 -17.26 -8.68
C GLN A 111 16.52 -18.33 -7.66
N ASP A 112 16.74 -17.96 -6.39
CA ASP A 112 17.08 -18.92 -5.34
C ASP A 112 15.88 -19.84 -4.99
N GLU A 113 16.16 -21.08 -4.59
CA GLU A 113 15.14 -22.09 -4.25
C GLU A 113 14.17 -21.60 -3.17
N ASN A 114 14.66 -20.80 -2.22
CA ASN A 114 13.84 -20.27 -1.12
C ASN A 114 12.85 -19.21 -1.61
N SER A 115 13.30 -18.34 -2.53
CA SER A 115 12.45 -17.41 -3.27
C SER A 115 11.47 -18.12 -4.20
N GLN A 116 11.69 -19.34 -4.67
CA GLN A 116 10.72 -20.03 -5.54
C GLN A 116 9.68 -20.87 -4.76
N GLY A 117 10.03 -21.39 -3.58
CA GLY A 117 9.17 -22.32 -2.83
C GLY A 117 7.81 -21.78 -2.37
N ASN A 118 7.67 -20.47 -2.14
CA ASN A 118 6.45 -19.85 -1.60
C ASN A 118 5.56 -19.13 -2.63
N TRP A 119 5.69 -19.45 -3.92
CA TRP A 119 5.06 -18.65 -4.99
C TRP A 119 3.53 -18.67 -4.95
N ALA A 120 2.94 -19.83 -4.65
CA ALA A 120 1.48 -19.97 -4.58
C ALA A 120 0.89 -19.10 -3.47
N PHE A 121 1.55 -19.05 -2.31
CA PHE A 121 1.17 -18.18 -1.20
C PHE A 121 1.26 -16.69 -1.58
N MET A 122 2.36 -16.29 -2.22
CA MET A 122 2.55 -14.90 -2.65
C MET A 122 1.57 -14.48 -3.75
N LEU A 123 1.16 -15.41 -4.61
CA LEU A 123 0.10 -15.17 -5.59
C LEU A 123 -1.25 -14.96 -4.90
N ALA A 124 -1.61 -15.83 -3.95
CA ALA A 124 -2.82 -15.66 -3.16
C ALA A 124 -2.83 -14.31 -2.41
N LEU A 125 -1.69 -13.90 -1.84
CA LEU A 125 -1.54 -12.61 -1.18
C LEU A 125 -1.69 -11.44 -2.16
N THR A 126 -1.14 -11.56 -3.36
CA THR A 126 -1.29 -10.56 -4.43
C THR A 126 -2.76 -10.40 -4.82
N LEU A 127 -3.46 -11.51 -5.06
CA LEU A 127 -4.89 -11.51 -5.40
C LEU A 127 -5.74 -10.94 -4.26
N LEU A 128 -5.44 -11.31 -3.01
CA LEU A 128 -6.10 -10.77 -1.83
C LEU A 128 -5.93 -9.25 -1.74
N TRP A 129 -4.71 -8.75 -1.93
CA TRP A 129 -4.41 -7.33 -1.92
C TRP A 129 -5.20 -6.58 -3.00
N LEU A 130 -5.15 -7.05 -4.25
CA LEU A 130 -5.92 -6.46 -5.35
C LEU A 130 -7.42 -6.49 -5.04
N GLY A 131 -7.94 -7.58 -4.49
CA GLY A 131 -9.33 -7.71 -4.07
C GLY A 131 -9.72 -6.68 -3.01
N VAL A 132 -8.89 -6.47 -1.98
CA VAL A 132 -9.10 -5.45 -0.94
C VAL A 132 -9.09 -4.04 -1.51
N VAL A 133 -8.14 -3.73 -2.40
CA VAL A 133 -8.07 -2.42 -3.05
C VAL A 133 -9.27 -2.19 -3.97
N CYS A 134 -9.62 -3.15 -4.83
CA CYS A 134 -10.79 -3.05 -5.70
C CYS A 134 -12.09 -2.88 -4.88
N TRP A 135 -12.28 -3.68 -3.83
CA TRP A 135 -13.41 -3.52 -2.91
C TRP A 135 -13.41 -2.13 -2.28
N GLY A 136 -12.24 -1.68 -1.82
CA GLY A 136 -12.03 -0.35 -1.30
C GLY A 136 -12.44 0.73 -2.29
N LEU A 137 -11.87 0.78 -3.49
CA LEU A 137 -12.02 1.90 -4.42
C LEU A 137 -13.32 1.85 -5.25
N LEU A 138 -13.94 0.69 -5.41
CA LEU A 138 -15.12 0.52 -6.26
C LEU A 138 -16.44 0.49 -5.47
N SER A 139 -16.42 0.14 -4.18
CA SER A 139 -17.63 0.11 -3.33
C SER A 139 -18.26 1.49 -3.18
N LYS A 140 -19.59 1.52 -2.97
CA LYS A 140 -20.34 2.78 -2.71
C LYS A 140 -19.74 3.56 -1.54
N THR A 141 -19.39 2.87 -0.46
CA THR A 141 -18.77 3.49 0.73
C THR A 141 -17.37 4.01 0.46
N GLY A 142 -16.60 3.33 -0.37
CA GLY A 142 -15.26 3.76 -0.79
C GLY A 142 -15.27 4.96 -1.73
N ARG A 143 -16.23 5.01 -2.67
CA ARG A 143 -16.44 6.20 -3.51
C ARG A 143 -16.87 7.40 -2.67
N ALA A 144 -17.79 7.19 -1.72
CA ALA A 144 -18.21 8.25 -0.79
C ALA A 144 -17.08 8.71 0.14
N TYR A 145 -16.06 7.85 0.38
CA TYR A 145 -14.92 8.20 1.20
C TYR A 145 -14.03 9.29 0.57
N PHE A 146 -13.95 9.33 -0.76
CA PHE A 146 -13.22 10.36 -1.51
C PHE A 146 -14.23 11.34 -2.13
N PRO A 147 -14.50 12.49 -1.50
CA PRO A 147 -15.52 13.42 -1.98
C PRO A 147 -15.10 14.01 -3.32
N GLU A 148 -15.82 13.68 -4.40
CA GLU A 148 -15.62 14.30 -5.71
C GLU A 148 -15.64 15.83 -5.56
N LYS A 149 -14.57 16.48 -6.03
CA LYS A 149 -14.59 17.93 -6.20
C LYS A 149 -15.68 18.18 -7.24
N LYS A 150 -16.80 18.78 -6.83
CA LYS A 150 -17.73 19.38 -7.80
C LYS A 150 -16.89 20.41 -8.58
N ALA A 151 -16.70 20.13 -9.87
CA ALA A 151 -16.10 21.06 -10.81
C ALA A 151 -17.02 22.28 -10.98
#